data_AF-A0A6I9XW03-F1
#
_entry.id   AF-A0A6I9XW03-F1
#
_cell.length_a   1.000
_cell.length_b   1.000
_cell.length_c   1.000
_cell.angle_alpha   90.00
_cell.angle_beta   90.00
_cell.angle_gamma   90.00
#
_symmetry.space_group_name_H-M   'P 1'
#
loop_
_entity.id
_entity.type
_entity.pdbx_description
1 polymer ?
#
loop_
_entity_poly.entity_id
_entity_poly.type
_entity_poly.pdbx_seq_one_letter_code
_entity_poly.pdbx_strand_id
1 'polypeptide(L)'
;MPHWDDWERAKDEFRLIRKLDSGSFGDVYEGLWKEKVKVAIKVLQRADLMCQDTFKNEIDALRLLKHKNILSLYAICSAGDPVYIITELMSKGSLLAFLRGKTITFFSVSTPSSRGMRSQA
;
A
#
# COMPACT_ATOMS: atom_id res chain seq x y z
N MET A 1 5.61 27.72 6.80
CA MET A 1 5.88 26.61 5.86
C MET A 1 6.15 25.38 6.71
N PRO A 2 5.33 24.31 6.68
CA PRO A 2 5.62 23.11 7.48
C PRO A 2 6.92 22.47 6.99
N HIS A 3 7.76 22.04 7.93
CA HIS A 3 8.99 21.32 7.65
C HIS A 3 8.67 20.00 6.93
N TRP A 4 9.23 19.79 5.75
CA TRP A 4 8.90 18.71 4.82
C TRP A 4 9.58 17.37 5.15
N ASP A 5 10.27 17.27 6.29
CA ASP A 5 10.97 16.05 6.71
C ASP A 5 10.26 15.25 7.82
N ASP A 6 9.17 15.78 8.40
CA ASP A 6 8.43 15.06 9.45
C ASP A 6 7.32 14.18 8.85
N TRP A 7 7.75 13.14 8.14
CA TRP A 7 6.86 12.13 7.54
C TRP A 7 6.34 11.11 8.55
N GLU A 8 7.05 10.93 9.67
CA GLU A 8 6.69 9.94 10.67
C GLU A 8 5.42 10.38 11.42
N ARG A 9 4.45 9.48 11.52
CA ARG A 9 3.19 9.71 12.22
C ARG A 9 2.83 8.49 13.05
N ALA A 10 2.13 8.74 14.15
CA ALA A 10 1.66 7.68 15.02
C ALA A 10 0.50 6.92 14.34
N LYS A 11 0.48 5.58 14.50
CA LYS A 11 -0.51 4.72 13.81
C LYS A 11 -1.96 5.00 14.24
N ASP A 12 -2.17 5.48 15.45
CA ASP A 12 -3.47 5.86 16.00
C ASP A 12 -4.08 7.09 15.29
N GLU A 13 -3.29 7.86 14.55
CA GLU A 13 -3.84 8.87 13.65
C GLU A 13 -4.56 8.25 12.42
N PHE A 14 -4.38 6.95 12.16
CA PHE A 14 -4.89 6.27 10.97
C PHE A 14 -5.85 5.12 11.32
N ARG A 15 -6.95 5.07 10.59
CA ARG A 15 -7.92 3.97 10.68
C ARG A 15 -8.04 3.24 9.36
N LEU A 16 -7.78 1.93 9.38
CA LEU A 16 -8.04 1.04 8.26
C LEU A 16 -9.57 0.87 8.11
N ILE A 17 -10.10 1.06 6.89
CA ILE A 17 -11.54 0.92 6.60
C ILE A 17 -11.80 -0.40 5.89
N ARG A 18 -11.25 -0.57 4.69
CA ARG A 18 -11.49 -1.76 3.86
C ARG A 18 -10.24 -2.10 3.07
N LYS A 19 -10.02 -3.39 2.85
CA LYS A 19 -8.94 -3.84 1.99
C LYS A 19 -9.26 -3.45 0.54
N LEU A 20 -8.28 -2.83 -0.09
CA LEU A 20 -8.29 -2.54 -1.51
C LEU A 20 -7.59 -3.72 -2.19
N ASP A 21 -6.29 -3.87 -1.97
CA ASP A 21 -5.46 -4.79 -2.74
C ASP A 21 -4.71 -5.75 -1.82
N SER A 22 -4.36 -6.92 -2.35
CA SER A 22 -3.43 -7.88 -1.73
C SER A 22 -2.42 -8.29 -2.79
N GLY A 23 -1.15 -7.97 -2.57
CA GLY A 23 -0.09 -8.28 -3.52
C GLY A 23 1.17 -8.81 -2.85
N SER A 24 2.14 -9.19 -3.68
CA SER A 24 3.46 -9.67 -3.25
C SER A 24 4.27 -8.62 -2.47
N PHE A 25 3.81 -7.36 -2.46
CA PHE A 25 4.46 -6.23 -1.79
C PHE A 25 3.62 -5.73 -0.62
N GLY A 26 2.83 -6.61 0.00
CA GLY A 26 1.93 -6.29 1.11
C GLY A 26 0.52 -5.93 0.67
N ASP A 27 -0.27 -5.53 1.68
CA ASP A 27 -1.69 -5.27 1.55
C ASP A 27 -1.96 -3.78 1.48
N VAL A 28 -2.95 -3.36 0.68
CA VAL A 28 -3.35 -1.95 0.58
C VAL A 28 -4.78 -1.80 1.07
N TYR A 29 -5.01 -0.81 1.93
CA TYR A 29 -6.32 -0.50 2.49
C TYR A 29 -6.73 0.93 2.14
N GLU A 30 -8.03 1.16 2.00
CA GLU A 30 -8.61 2.49 2.17
C GLU A 30 -8.61 2.77 3.66
N GLY A 31 -8.19 3.96 4.04
CA GLY A 31 -8.20 4.40 5.42
C GLY A 31 -8.57 5.86 5.58
N LEU A 32 -8.63 6.30 6.84
CA LEU A 32 -8.80 7.69 7.21
C LEU A 32 -7.62 8.16 8.04
N TRP A 33 -7.15 9.36 7.74
CA TRP A 33 -6.23 10.11 8.58
C TRP A 33 -7.01 11.14 9.40
N LYS A 34 -6.86 11.09 10.73
CA LYS A 34 -7.56 11.93 11.72
C LYS A 34 -9.06 12.00 11.49
N GLU A 35 -9.67 10.88 11.07
CA GLU A 35 -11.09 10.74 10.75
C GLU A 35 -11.62 11.70 9.66
N LYS A 36 -10.74 12.34 8.87
CA LYS A 36 -11.13 13.40 7.92
C LYS A 36 -10.67 13.14 6.49
N VAL A 37 -9.40 12.73 6.32
CA VAL A 37 -8.80 12.62 4.99
C VAL A 37 -8.76 11.15 4.57
N LYS A 38 -9.39 10.83 3.45
CA LYS A 38 -9.28 9.50 2.86
C LYS A 38 -7.89 9.27 2.29
N VAL A 39 -7.29 8.14 2.62
CA VAL A 39 -5.91 7.77 2.25
C VAL A 39 -5.85 6.32 1.79
N ALA A 40 -4.80 5.99 1.04
CA ALA A 40 -4.38 4.61 0.85
C ALA A 40 -3.31 4.27 1.90
N ILE A 41 -3.47 3.15 2.60
CA ILE A 41 -2.55 2.66 3.63
C ILE A 41 -1.98 1.34 3.14
N LYS A 42 -0.71 1.34 2.75
CA LYS A 42 0.03 0.12 2.42
C LYS A 42 0.63 -0.45 3.69
N VAL A 43 0.26 -1.68 4.01
CA VAL A 43 0.60 -2.43 5.21
C VAL A 43 1.65 -3.48 4.87
N LEU A 44 2.80 -3.41 5.55
CA LEU A 44 3.94 -4.31 5.34
C LEU A 44 4.28 -5.00 6.67
N GLN A 45 4.21 -6.32 6.71
CA GLN A 45 4.55 -7.13 7.89
C GLN A 45 6.07 -7.27 8.02
N ARG A 46 6.62 -7.09 9.23
CA ARG A 46 8.07 -7.18 9.49
C ARG A 46 8.66 -8.56 9.19
N ALA A 47 7.87 -9.62 9.32
CA ALA A 47 8.28 -10.99 9.04
C ALA A 47 8.41 -11.30 7.54
N ASP A 48 7.63 -10.61 6.69
CA ASP A 48 7.79 -10.69 5.23
C ASP A 48 9.04 -9.93 4.76
N LEU A 49 9.77 -9.30 5.69
CA LEU A 49 10.86 -8.40 5.39
C LEU A 49 12.24 -9.06 5.35
N MET A 50 12.59 -9.48 4.14
CA MET A 50 13.86 -9.07 3.49
C MET A 50 13.88 -7.55 3.14
N CYS A 51 13.07 -6.72 3.82
CA CYS A 51 12.37 -5.54 3.28
C CYS A 51 12.51 -4.30 4.17
N GLN A 52 13.55 -4.20 5.00
CA GLN A 52 14.00 -2.84 5.37
C GLN A 52 14.36 -2.06 4.10
N ASP A 53 15.01 -2.72 3.15
CA ASP A 53 15.38 -2.12 1.88
C ASP A 53 14.16 -1.79 1.02
N THR A 54 13.16 -2.66 0.91
CA THR A 54 11.98 -2.32 0.07
C THR A 54 11.13 -1.21 0.70
N PHE A 55 10.92 -1.23 2.02
CA PHE A 55 10.23 -0.14 2.72
C PHE A 55 10.98 1.19 2.53
N LYS A 56 12.30 1.19 2.75
CA LYS A 56 13.15 2.36 2.58
C LYS A 56 13.19 2.84 1.13
N ASN A 57 13.36 1.95 0.17
CA ASN A 57 13.40 2.28 -1.26
C ASN A 57 12.08 2.90 -1.73
N GLU A 58 10.94 2.38 -1.28
CA GLU A 58 9.63 2.93 -1.62
C GLU A 58 9.45 4.33 -1.04
N ILE A 59 9.86 4.54 0.21
CA ILE A 59 9.83 5.86 0.86
C ILE A 59 10.75 6.85 0.15
N ASP A 60 12.00 6.46 -0.12
CA ASP A 60 12.99 7.33 -0.74
C ASP A 60 12.55 7.74 -2.16
N ALA A 61 11.97 6.80 -2.93
CA ALA A 61 11.38 7.11 -4.22
C ALA A 61 10.21 8.11 -4.10
N LEU A 62 9.27 7.87 -3.20
CA LEU A 62 8.10 8.74 -3.04
C LEU A 62 8.44 10.10 -2.43
N ARG A 63 9.47 10.21 -1.59
CA ARG A 63 9.93 11.47 -0.99
C ARG A 63 10.50 12.43 -2.05
N LEU A 64 11.22 11.89 -3.02
CA LEU A 64 11.88 12.66 -4.07
C LEU A 64 10.90 13.13 -5.16
N LEU A 65 9.76 12.47 -5.31
CA LEU A 65 8.83 12.71 -6.41
C LEU A 65 7.64 13.56 -5.95
N LYS A 66 7.72 14.88 -6.18
CA LYS A 66 6.62 15.83 -5.92
C LYS A 66 6.10 16.43 -7.22
N HIS A 67 5.04 15.83 -7.77
CA HIS A 67 4.39 16.31 -8.99
C HIS A 67 2.92 15.91 -9.03
N LYS A 68 2.06 16.73 -9.66
CA LYS A 68 0.60 16.51 -9.76
C LYS A 68 0.16 15.20 -10.43
N ASN A 69 1.07 14.53 -11.15
CA ASN A 69 0.81 13.28 -11.86
C ASN A 69 1.58 12.08 -11.26
N ILE A 70 2.20 12.26 -10.09
CA ILE A 70 2.92 11.20 -9.38
C ILE A 70 2.25 11.00 -8.02
N LEU A 71 2.16 9.75 -7.61
CA LEU A 71 1.56 9.36 -6.35
C LEU A 71 2.22 10.11 -5.18
N SER A 72 1.43 10.87 -4.43
CA SER A 72 1.94 11.66 -3.31
C SER A 72 2.03 10.84 -2.01
N LEU A 73 3.21 10.85 -1.38
CA LEU A 73 3.38 10.41 0.01
C LEU A 73 2.79 11.46 0.95
N TYR A 74 2.09 11.01 1.99
CA TYR A 74 1.57 11.86 3.06
C TYR A 74 2.27 11.59 4.39
N ALA A 75 2.49 10.31 4.73
CA ALA A 75 3.10 9.92 5.99
C ALA A 75 3.66 8.49 5.93
N ILE A 76 4.45 8.15 6.94
CA ILE A 76 4.93 6.80 7.23
C ILE A 76 4.69 6.48 8.70
N CYS A 77 4.48 5.20 9.01
CA CYS A 77 4.45 4.70 10.38
C CYS A 77 5.41 3.53 10.48
N SER A 78 6.66 3.81 10.86
CA SER A 78 7.75 2.84 10.95
C SER A 78 7.88 2.22 12.34
N ALA A 79 7.32 2.87 13.38
CA ALA A 79 7.29 2.33 14.73
C ALA A 79 6.39 1.09 14.86
N GLY A 80 6.92 0.03 15.48
CA GLY A 80 6.20 -1.23 15.68
C GLY A 80 5.96 -2.02 14.39
N ASP A 81 5.13 -3.05 14.44
CA ASP A 81 4.82 -3.98 13.34
C ASP A 81 3.29 -4.15 13.26
N PRO A 82 2.63 -4.13 12.08
CA PRO A 82 3.14 -3.87 10.72
C PRO A 82 3.46 -2.41 10.44
N VAL A 83 4.40 -2.11 9.53
CA VAL A 83 4.71 -0.71 9.14
C VAL A 83 3.74 -0.21 8.07
N TYR A 84 3.47 1.10 8.06
CA TYR A 84 2.54 1.75 7.12
C TYR A 84 3.24 2.76 6.21
N ILE A 85 2.86 2.76 4.94
CA ILE A 85 3.11 3.85 3.98
C ILE A 85 1.77 4.46 3.62
N ILE A 86 1.63 5.77 3.81
CA ILE A 86 0.37 6.49 3.63
C ILE A 86 0.48 7.41 2.42
N THR A 87 -0.38 7.20 1.44
CA THR A 87 -0.40 7.95 0.18
C THR A 87 -1.80 8.47 -0.14
N GLU A 88 -1.90 9.26 -1.21
CA GLU A 88 -3.19 9.65 -1.77
C GLU A 88 -4.05 8.44 -2.18
N LEU A 89 -5.35 8.55 -1.97
CA LEU A 89 -6.30 7.53 -2.41
C LEU A 89 -6.70 7.76 -3.87
N MET A 90 -6.27 6.86 -4.76
CA MET A 90 -6.66 6.86 -6.16
C MET A 90 -8.06 6.26 -6.35
N SER A 91 -9.09 7.12 -6.30
CA SER A 91 -10.51 6.72 -6.30
C SER A 91 -10.95 5.87 -7.51
N LYS A 92 -10.26 5.99 -8.65
CA LYS A 92 -10.54 5.23 -9.87
C LYS A 92 -9.74 3.92 -9.99
N GLY A 93 -8.96 3.58 -8.97
CA GLY A 93 -8.12 2.39 -8.96
C GLY A 93 -6.99 2.45 -9.99
N SER A 94 -6.50 1.28 -10.40
CA SER A 94 -5.36 1.18 -11.33
C SER A 94 -5.76 1.48 -12.78
N LEU A 95 -4.84 2.08 -13.53
CA LEU A 95 -5.01 2.30 -14.97
C LEU A 95 -5.26 0.99 -15.73
N LEU A 96 -4.61 -0.10 -15.32
CA LEU A 96 -4.80 -1.41 -15.94
C LEU A 96 -6.23 -1.94 -15.76
N ALA A 97 -6.83 -1.76 -14.58
CA ALA A 97 -8.22 -2.13 -14.34
C ALA A 97 -9.17 -1.28 -15.19
N PHE A 98 -8.89 0.03 -15.28
CA PHE A 98 -9.64 0.97 -16.12
C PHE A 98 -9.62 0.57 -17.60
N LEU A 99 -8.43 0.29 -18.15
CA LEU A 99 -8.27 -0.12 -19.56
C LEU A 99 -8.91 -1.48 -19.87
N ARG A 100 -9.00 -2.38 -18.89
CA ARG A 100 -9.63 -3.70 -19.06
C ARG A 100 -11.15 -3.68 -18.93
N GLY A 101 -11.76 -2.50 -18.73
CA GLY A 101 -13.21 -2.37 -18.60
C GLY A 101 -13.80 -3.09 -17.38
N LYS A 102 -12.97 -3.46 -16.40
CA LYS A 102 -13.46 -4.09 -15.16
C LYS A 102 -14.02 -3.01 -14.24
N THR A 103 -15.25 -3.20 -13.75
CA THR A 103 -15.76 -2.48 -12.58
C THR A 103 -14.73 -2.61 -11.46
N ILE A 104 -14.37 -1.47 -10.83
CA ILE A 104 -13.26 -1.30 -9.88
C ILE A 104 -12.99 -2.55 -9.03
N THR A 105 -12.10 -3.41 -9.51
CA THR A 105 -11.51 -4.50 -8.72
C THR A 105 -10.10 -4.07 -8.39
N PHE A 106 -9.91 -3.64 -7.14
CA PHE A 106 -8.60 -3.68 -6.52
C PHE A 106 -8.18 -5.16 -6.45
N PHE A 107 -6.95 -5.50 -6.84
CA PHE A 107 -6.65 -6.85 -7.30
C PHE A 107 -6.89 -7.92 -6.22
N SER A 108 -7.61 -8.97 -6.59
CA SER A 108 -7.42 -10.30 -6.00
C SER A 108 -6.58 -11.08 -7.00
N VAL A 109 -5.30 -11.30 -6.69
CA VAL A 109 -4.54 -12.36 -7.35
C VAL A 109 -4.87 -13.65 -6.62
N SER A 110 -5.78 -14.43 -7.20
CA SER A 110 -5.90 -15.85 -6.86
C SER A 110 -4.59 -16.53 -7.21
N THR A 111 -3.95 -17.16 -6.23
CA THR A 111 -2.79 -18.03 -6.45
C THR A 111 -3.19 -19.18 -7.40
N PRO A 112 -2.34 -19.57 -8.38
CA PRO A 112 -2.59 -20.79 -9.14
C PRO A 112 -2.38 -21.99 -8.21
N SER A 113 -3.43 -22.80 -8.04
CA SER A 113 -3.37 -24.10 -7.39
C SER A 113 -2.29 -24.97 -8.05
N SER A 114 -1.31 -25.41 -7.27
CA SER A 114 -0.28 -26.33 -7.70
C SER A 114 -0.91 -27.67 -8.09
N ARG A 115 -0.78 -27.96 -9.38
CA ARG A 115 -1.10 -29.20 -10.10
C ARG A 115 -0.76 -30.43 -9.25
N GLY A 116 -1.76 -31.25 -8.96
CA GLY A 116 -1.60 -32.51 -8.24
C GLY A 116 -0.65 -33.47 -8.97
N MET A 117 0.39 -33.91 -8.26
CA MET A 117 1.14 -35.11 -8.61
C MET A 117 0.26 -36.31 -8.29
N ARG A 118 -0.38 -36.89 -9.31
CA ARG A 118 -0.83 -38.27 -9.27
C ARG A 118 0.42 -39.16 -9.28
N SER A 119 0.68 -39.84 -8.16
CA SER A 119 1.50 -41.04 -8.16
C SER A 119 0.69 -42.16 -8.81
N GLN A 120 1.20 -42.69 -9.92
CA GLN A 120 0.95 -44.06 -10.36
C GLN A 120 2.30 -44.68 -10.68
N ALA A 121 2.75 -45.55 -9.78
CA ALA A 121 3.42 -46.82 -10.03
C ALA A 121 3.63 -47.50 -8.68
#